data_AF-A0A7X6ZGD2-F1
#
_entry.id   AF-A0A7X6ZGD2-F1
#
_cell.length_a   1.000
_cell.length_b   1.000
_cell.length_c   1.000
_cell.angle_alpha   90.00
_cell.angle_beta   90.00
_cell.angle_gamma   90.00
#
_symmetry.space_group_name_H-M   'P 1'
#
loop_
_entity.id
_entity.type
_entity.pdbx_description
1 polymer ?
#
loop_
_entity_poly.entity_id
_entity_poly.type
_entity_poly.pdbx_seq_one_letter_code
_entity_poly.pdbx_strand_id
1 'polypeptide(L)'
;FMQWQDVTQTLYHENATGDELADALIASYDNEEEIFISNPLLNQYCEWRSRPVETESGQKIRKALFSSPRILLNTDGMGIYLRLPQQKIQSEFPVPKVNWHIRSDEFQTSESCSVFASQIDNHAYSEESIVVLKPARQYNVDLFNSDDYQKPMSSWTLDMLKRPYMAFTMNGDLIKGESLYGNQSILVLPDRYSLRASCQISELSRIPYWARYQVLSLAYQPSDTISIYERETGNKVDELHISSSVKPELIRGQLLFNNTGIYTSLPYIKIPDYNNYPWKATLITAMERISILLDDIKTNEVPLHNWISSTDYGAYELRIQNNKGNRYQIRFYYVPNIIVTNDAGHWPKPISGYESNQIQIIMPEYIEINLDHYDIEANLVHDQERRMVFSGVNSVTSVNGLIKINSSRNPIVISFRLAIRPLLWSIFGVSNKGQVQMMDTVIRYDWNSLSNSEELFLIISTGDLGAPSLESRLTAQRPNGEILMDKEIQIKSWSQTKFGLSDLIFSPELIDSHRLTVALTLMSPDQSITENFPILIISERLKIIQFRKHEEEGFIHFEWRESG
;
A
#
# COMPACT_ATOMS: atom_id res chain seq x y z
N PHE A 1 22.14 -30.25 -0.80
CA PHE A 1 22.73 -29.19 -1.66
C PHE A 1 21.87 -27.94 -1.55
N MET A 2 22.42 -26.86 -1.00
CA MET A 2 21.74 -25.56 -0.86
C MET A 2 21.53 -24.96 -2.26
N GLN A 3 20.35 -24.39 -2.55
CA GLN A 3 20.15 -23.66 -3.80
C GLN A 3 20.68 -22.24 -3.65
N TRP A 4 21.26 -21.70 -4.72
CA TRP A 4 21.85 -20.35 -4.73
C TRP A 4 20.87 -19.23 -4.33
N GLN A 5 19.57 -19.46 -4.53
CA GLN A 5 18.51 -18.54 -4.12
C GLN A 5 18.34 -18.48 -2.59
N ASP A 6 18.62 -19.57 -1.87
CA ASP A 6 18.58 -19.61 -0.41
C ASP A 6 19.72 -18.77 0.20
N VAL A 7 20.87 -18.75 -0.47
CA VAL A 7 22.02 -17.90 -0.15
C VAL A 7 21.67 -16.43 -0.36
N THR A 8 21.01 -16.05 -1.45
CA THR A 8 20.73 -14.62 -1.71
C THR A 8 19.58 -14.05 -0.87
N GLN A 9 18.62 -14.87 -0.42
CA GLN A 9 17.51 -14.41 0.42
C GLN A 9 17.91 -14.20 1.90
N THR A 10 18.92 -14.93 2.37
CA THR A 10 19.40 -14.85 3.77
C THR A 10 20.30 -13.63 4.01
N LEU A 11 20.85 -13.02 2.95
CA LEU A 11 22.00 -12.10 3.04
C LEU A 11 21.65 -10.62 2.85
N TYR A 12 21.05 -10.03 3.89
CA TYR A 12 20.76 -8.59 3.98
C TYR A 12 21.84 -7.75 4.69
N HIS A 13 23.04 -8.28 4.96
CA HIS A 13 24.11 -7.55 5.66
C HIS A 13 25.15 -7.00 4.67
N GLU A 14 25.28 -5.68 4.55
CA GLU A 14 26.07 -5.00 3.51
C GLU A 14 27.59 -5.14 3.60
N ASN A 15 28.17 -5.75 4.65
CA ASN A 15 29.63 -5.79 4.84
C ASN A 15 30.19 -7.11 5.40
N ALA A 16 29.49 -8.25 5.27
CA ALA A 16 29.97 -9.53 5.82
C ALA A 16 31.11 -10.15 4.97
N THR A 17 32.16 -10.64 5.63
CA THR A 17 33.25 -11.43 5.02
C THR A 17 32.77 -12.83 4.62
N GLY A 18 33.52 -13.54 3.78
CA GLY A 18 33.14 -14.90 3.35
C GLY A 18 33.00 -15.88 4.50
N ASP A 19 33.83 -15.74 5.53
CA ASP A 19 33.75 -16.56 6.75
C ASP A 19 32.54 -16.16 7.61
N GLU A 20 32.23 -14.86 7.75
CA GLU A 20 31.00 -14.40 8.44
C GLU A 20 29.73 -14.83 7.70
N LEU A 21 29.76 -14.89 6.37
CA LEU A 21 28.68 -15.42 5.54
C LEU A 21 28.55 -16.94 5.70
N ALA A 22 29.68 -17.65 5.74
CA ALA A 22 29.70 -19.08 5.98
C ALA A 22 29.14 -19.39 7.37
N ASP A 23 29.56 -18.66 8.40
CA ASP A 23 29.07 -18.78 9.76
C ASP A 23 27.60 -18.41 9.88
N ALA A 24 27.10 -17.40 9.16
CA ALA A 24 25.68 -17.06 9.10
C ALA A 24 24.84 -18.12 8.35
N LEU A 25 25.43 -18.76 7.33
CA LEU A 25 24.80 -19.87 6.62
C LEU A 25 24.82 -21.16 7.46
N ILE A 26 25.90 -21.46 8.15
CA ILE A 26 26.03 -22.59 9.08
C ILE A 26 25.16 -22.36 10.32
N ALA A 27 25.05 -21.14 10.82
CA ALA A 27 24.12 -20.80 11.88
C ALA A 27 22.66 -20.80 11.40
N SER A 28 22.43 -20.61 10.09
CA SER A 28 21.07 -20.61 9.55
C SER A 28 20.49 -22.00 9.30
N TYR A 29 21.33 -23.03 9.28
CA TYR A 29 20.95 -24.42 9.14
C TYR A 29 21.75 -25.27 10.14
N ASP A 30 21.10 -25.83 11.16
CA ASP A 30 21.76 -26.57 12.24
C ASP A 30 22.82 -27.59 11.78
N ASN A 31 23.77 -27.86 12.68
CA ASN A 31 24.81 -28.92 12.66
C ASN A 31 24.30 -30.35 12.38
N GLU A 32 23.02 -30.55 12.03
CA GLU A 32 22.41 -31.83 11.65
C GLU A 32 22.44 -32.07 10.13
N GLU A 33 22.66 -31.04 9.31
CA GLU A 33 22.87 -31.17 7.86
C GLU A 33 24.31 -30.80 7.50
N GLU A 34 25.09 -31.73 6.92
CA GLU A 34 26.37 -31.40 6.29
C GLU A 34 26.11 -30.47 5.10
N ILE A 35 26.26 -29.16 5.34
CA ILE A 35 26.18 -28.17 4.28
C ILE A 35 27.59 -27.96 3.76
N PHE A 36 27.81 -28.45 2.54
CA PHE A 36 28.99 -28.12 1.78
C PHE A 36 28.85 -26.70 1.23
N ILE A 37 29.36 -25.74 1.99
CA ILE A 37 29.53 -24.37 1.54
C ILE A 37 30.92 -24.25 0.92
N SER A 38 30.99 -23.98 -0.38
CA SER A 38 32.26 -23.74 -1.04
C SER A 38 32.79 -22.36 -0.64
N ASN A 39 33.75 -22.31 0.29
CA ASN A 39 34.45 -21.08 0.68
C ASN A 39 35.01 -20.30 -0.52
N PRO A 40 35.58 -20.93 -1.58
CA PRO A 40 35.93 -20.22 -2.81
C PRO A 40 34.77 -19.46 -3.44
N LEU A 41 33.56 -20.03 -3.41
CA LEU A 41 32.35 -19.48 -4.02
C LEU A 41 31.73 -18.36 -3.17
N LEU A 42 31.77 -18.49 -1.84
CA LEU A 42 31.39 -17.42 -0.91
C LEU A 42 32.36 -16.24 -0.97
N ASN A 43 33.66 -16.52 -0.99
CA ASN A 43 34.68 -15.48 -1.12
C ASN A 43 34.53 -14.77 -2.46
N GLN A 44 34.29 -15.51 -3.55
CA GLN A 44 34.04 -14.95 -4.87
C GLN A 44 32.72 -14.16 -4.93
N TYR A 45 31.69 -14.53 -4.16
CA TYR A 45 30.45 -13.75 -4.01
C TYR A 45 30.65 -12.48 -3.19
N CYS A 46 31.38 -12.53 -2.08
CA CYS A 46 31.78 -11.34 -1.31
C CYS A 46 32.59 -10.39 -2.19
N GLU A 47 33.49 -10.96 -2.98
CA GLU A 47 34.30 -10.22 -3.94
C GLU A 47 33.42 -9.64 -5.06
N TRP A 48 32.46 -10.37 -5.61
CA TRP A 48 31.51 -9.86 -6.61
C TRP A 48 30.55 -8.80 -6.09
N ARG A 49 30.18 -8.88 -4.81
CA ARG A 49 29.33 -7.90 -4.12
C ARG A 49 30.09 -6.63 -3.75
N SER A 50 31.35 -6.78 -3.35
CA SER A 50 32.24 -5.66 -3.01
C SER A 50 32.95 -5.06 -4.22
N ARG A 51 32.99 -5.78 -5.36
CA ARG A 51 33.52 -5.27 -6.62
C ARG A 51 32.65 -4.11 -7.10
N PRO A 52 33.21 -2.90 -7.19
CA PRO A 52 32.50 -1.81 -7.81
C PRO A 52 32.32 -2.11 -9.30
N VAL A 53 31.15 -1.78 -9.81
CA VAL A 53 30.92 -1.81 -11.27
C VAL A 53 31.47 -0.50 -11.81
N GLU A 54 32.45 -0.59 -12.71
CA GLU A 54 32.91 0.60 -13.44
C GLU A 54 31.76 1.07 -14.35
N THR A 55 31.29 2.29 -14.11
CA THR A 55 30.54 3.05 -15.11
C THR A 55 31.53 3.74 -16.05
N GLU A 56 31.12 4.09 -17.27
CA GLU A 56 31.97 4.69 -18.31
C GLU A 56 32.69 5.99 -17.85
N SER A 57 32.25 6.58 -16.73
CA SER A 57 32.86 7.73 -16.05
C SER A 57 33.95 7.41 -15.01
N GLY A 58 34.33 6.14 -14.84
CA GLY A 58 35.43 5.74 -13.93
C GLY A 58 35.09 5.80 -12.43
N GLN A 59 33.83 6.03 -12.06
CA GLN A 59 33.37 5.95 -10.67
C GLN A 59 32.95 4.53 -10.30
N LYS A 60 33.18 4.19 -9.03
CA LYS A 60 33.05 2.86 -8.44
C LYS A 60 31.86 2.87 -7.46
N ILE A 61 30.76 2.19 -7.79
CA ILE A 61 29.49 2.29 -7.04
C ILE A 61 29.07 0.92 -6.47
N ARG A 62 28.55 0.89 -5.23
CA ARG A 62 27.99 -0.32 -4.59
C ARG A 62 26.60 -0.66 -5.15
N LYS A 63 26.31 -1.94 -5.41
CA LYS A 63 24.97 -2.38 -5.86
C LYS A 63 23.89 -2.00 -4.83
N ALA A 64 23.01 -1.06 -5.18
CA ALA A 64 21.81 -0.75 -4.42
C ALA A 64 20.74 -1.86 -4.58
N LEU A 65 20.08 -2.23 -3.48
CA LEU A 65 18.91 -3.12 -3.48
C LEU A 65 17.65 -2.28 -3.74
N PHE A 66 17.14 -2.30 -4.96
CA PHE A 66 15.88 -1.64 -5.33
C PHE A 66 14.68 -2.57 -5.12
N SER A 67 13.59 -2.03 -4.58
CA SER A 67 12.34 -2.76 -4.35
C SER A 67 11.57 -2.97 -5.66
N SER A 68 11.06 -4.18 -5.88
CA SER A 68 10.36 -4.52 -7.13
C SER A 68 8.93 -3.98 -7.18
N PRO A 69 8.48 -3.47 -8.34
CA PRO A 69 7.08 -3.10 -8.57
C PRO A 69 6.11 -4.28 -8.43
N ARG A 70 4.85 -3.98 -8.09
CA ARG A 70 3.79 -4.99 -7.89
C ARG A 70 2.55 -4.68 -8.71
N ILE A 71 1.99 -5.70 -9.37
CA ILE A 71 0.71 -5.59 -10.09
C ILE A 71 -0.41 -5.86 -9.10
N LEU A 72 -1.38 -4.96 -9.06
CA LEU A 72 -2.52 -4.98 -8.16
C LEU A 72 -3.83 -4.76 -8.94
N LEU A 73 -4.95 -5.25 -8.40
CA LEU A 73 -6.29 -5.05 -8.94
C LEU A 73 -7.13 -4.20 -7.97
N ASN A 74 -7.78 -3.16 -8.50
CA ASN A 74 -8.86 -2.43 -7.84
C ASN A 74 -10.13 -2.53 -8.69
N THR A 75 -11.11 -3.27 -8.19
CA THR A 75 -12.40 -3.52 -8.84
C THR A 75 -13.35 -2.33 -8.87
N ASP A 76 -13.10 -1.31 -8.06
CA ASP A 76 -14.08 -0.25 -7.75
C ASP A 76 -13.72 1.09 -8.41
N GLY A 77 -12.66 1.12 -9.21
CA GLY A 77 -12.27 2.34 -9.93
C GLY A 77 -11.04 2.19 -10.81
N MET A 78 -9.86 2.00 -10.22
CA MET A 78 -8.59 2.13 -10.97
C MET A 78 -8.33 0.99 -11.97
N GLY A 79 -8.96 -0.18 -11.78
CA GLY A 79 -8.67 -1.38 -12.54
C GLY A 79 -7.35 -2.03 -12.16
N ILE A 80 -6.65 -2.63 -13.11
CA ILE A 80 -5.34 -3.23 -12.85
C ILE A 80 -4.27 -2.15 -12.94
N TYR A 81 -3.42 -2.06 -11.92
CA TYR A 81 -2.38 -1.04 -11.83
C TYR A 81 -1.06 -1.62 -11.33
N LEU A 82 0.01 -0.89 -11.60
CA LEU A 82 1.35 -1.13 -11.12
C LEU A 82 1.66 -0.18 -9.98
N ARG A 83 1.92 -0.71 -8.79
CA ARG A 83 2.48 0.06 -7.67
C ARG A 83 3.99 0.12 -7.82
N LEU A 84 4.51 1.33 -7.95
CA LEU A 84 5.93 1.67 -7.97
C LEU A 84 6.34 2.00 -6.53
N PRO A 85 7.06 1.10 -5.83
CA PRO A 85 7.39 1.30 -4.43
C PRO A 85 8.47 2.37 -4.27
N GLN A 86 8.47 3.00 -3.10
CA GLN A 86 9.49 3.93 -2.66
C GLN A 86 10.87 3.25 -2.73
N GLN A 87 11.84 3.97 -3.28
CA GLN A 87 13.21 3.50 -3.46
C GLN A 87 14.14 4.29 -2.55
N LYS A 88 15.05 3.59 -1.88
CA LYS A 88 16.16 4.23 -1.19
C LYS A 88 17.20 4.65 -2.23
N ILE A 89 17.50 5.94 -2.31
CA ILE A 89 18.49 6.52 -3.22
C ILE A 89 19.80 6.66 -2.45
N GLN A 90 20.88 6.09 -3.00
CA GLN A 90 22.20 6.19 -2.38
C GLN A 90 22.69 7.64 -2.42
N SER A 91 23.36 8.06 -1.34
CA SER A 91 23.90 9.42 -1.15
C SER A 91 24.89 9.87 -2.22
N GLU A 92 25.46 8.95 -2.99
CA GLU A 92 26.36 9.22 -4.13
C GLU A 92 25.61 9.76 -5.37
N PHE A 93 24.28 9.66 -5.39
CA PHE A 93 23.41 10.17 -6.45
C PHE A 93 22.40 11.18 -5.88
N PRO A 94 22.81 12.42 -5.57
CA PRO A 94 21.90 13.46 -5.11
C PRO A 94 21.03 13.94 -6.28
N VAL A 95 19.97 13.18 -6.57
CA VAL A 95 19.09 13.45 -7.71
C VAL A 95 17.77 13.98 -7.18
N PRO A 96 17.21 15.03 -7.78
CA PRO A 96 15.94 15.60 -7.32
C PRO A 96 14.77 14.66 -7.60
N LYS A 97 14.89 13.74 -8.59
CA LYS A 97 13.84 12.84 -9.04
C LYS A 97 14.42 11.52 -9.56
N VAL A 98 13.58 10.49 -9.59
CA VAL A 98 13.83 9.26 -10.33
C VAL A 98 12.71 9.02 -11.34
N ASN A 99 13.00 8.32 -12.43
CA ASN A 99 12.03 8.09 -13.49
C ASN A 99 11.82 6.59 -13.70
N TRP A 100 10.58 6.17 -13.58
CA TRP A 100 10.16 4.83 -13.94
C TRP A 100 9.73 4.82 -15.39
N HIS A 101 10.34 3.98 -16.22
CA HIS A 101 9.91 3.74 -17.59
C HIS A 101 9.20 2.38 -17.65
N ILE A 102 7.94 2.40 -18.06
CA ILE A 102 7.09 1.21 -18.14
C ILE A 102 6.81 0.95 -19.62
N ARG A 103 7.18 -0.23 -20.09
CA ARG A 103 7.08 -0.64 -21.50
C ARG A 103 6.36 -1.98 -21.61
N SER A 104 5.45 -2.09 -22.56
CA SER A 104 4.90 -3.34 -23.06
C SER A 104 4.96 -3.37 -24.58
N ASP A 105 4.39 -4.42 -25.17
CA ASP A 105 4.16 -4.56 -26.61
C ASP A 105 3.27 -3.44 -27.19
N GLU A 106 2.34 -2.91 -26.41
CA GLU A 106 1.34 -1.93 -26.88
C GLU A 106 1.44 -0.54 -26.22
N PHE A 107 2.22 -0.40 -25.14
CA PHE A 107 2.21 0.79 -24.30
C PHE A 107 3.61 1.16 -23.80
N GLN A 108 3.93 2.45 -23.85
CA GLN A 108 5.10 3.00 -23.21
C GLN A 108 4.71 4.27 -22.44
N THR A 109 5.11 4.34 -21.17
CA THR A 109 4.94 5.54 -20.35
C THR A 109 6.15 5.73 -19.44
N SER A 110 6.31 6.95 -18.96
CA SER A 110 7.25 7.27 -17.89
C SER A 110 6.52 7.95 -16.73
N GLU A 111 7.00 7.68 -15.52
CA GLU A 111 6.47 8.22 -14.28
C GLU A 111 7.63 8.78 -13.45
N SER A 112 7.60 10.08 -13.18
CA SER A 112 8.65 10.78 -12.42
C SER A 112 8.27 10.88 -10.95
N CYS A 113 9.09 10.31 -10.08
CA CYS A 113 8.89 10.36 -8.62
C CYS A 113 9.90 11.33 -8.01
N SER A 114 9.44 12.26 -7.17
CA SER A 114 10.35 13.17 -6.49
C SER A 114 11.16 12.44 -5.43
N VAL A 115 12.39 12.90 -5.20
CA VAL A 115 13.26 12.37 -4.16
C VAL A 115 13.28 13.36 -3.00
N PHE A 116 13.06 12.85 -1.79
CA PHE A 116 13.11 13.60 -0.56
C PHE A 116 14.15 13.00 0.39
N ALA A 117 14.79 13.85 1.20
CA ALA A 117 15.66 13.38 2.26
C ALA A 117 14.80 12.99 3.48
N SER A 118 14.88 11.74 3.93
CA SER A 118 14.34 11.36 5.23
C SER A 118 15.24 11.94 6.31
N GLN A 119 14.64 12.70 7.22
CA GLN A 119 15.33 13.22 8.39
C GLN A 119 15.60 12.13 9.44
N ILE A 120 14.98 10.95 9.29
CA ILE A 120 15.01 9.92 10.32
C ILE A 120 16.27 9.05 10.21
N ASP A 121 16.69 8.72 9.00
CA ASP A 121 17.89 7.89 8.76
C ASP A 121 18.94 8.59 7.90
N ASN A 122 18.71 9.86 7.55
CA ASN A 122 19.58 10.69 6.72
C ASN A 122 19.85 10.10 5.32
N HIS A 123 18.91 9.30 4.80
CA HIS A 123 18.94 8.81 3.42
C HIS A 123 17.90 9.51 2.53
N ALA A 124 18.14 9.47 1.22
CA ALA A 124 17.21 9.96 0.23
C ALA A 124 16.25 8.85 -0.20
N TYR A 125 14.99 9.19 -0.44
CA TYR A 125 13.95 8.26 -0.85
C TYR A 125 13.11 8.83 -1.98
N SER A 126 12.70 8.00 -2.94
CA SER A 126 11.71 8.38 -3.94
C SER A 126 10.29 8.26 -3.40
N GLU A 127 9.38 9.11 -3.85
CA GLU A 127 7.94 8.93 -3.63
C GLU A 127 7.45 7.58 -4.21
N GLU A 128 6.40 7.02 -3.61
CA GLU A 128 5.63 5.94 -4.24
C GLU A 128 4.76 6.51 -5.36
N SER A 129 4.55 5.76 -6.44
CA SER A 129 3.59 6.14 -7.48
C SER A 129 2.80 4.92 -7.98
N ILE A 130 1.71 5.18 -8.70
CA ILE A 130 0.82 4.16 -9.26
C ILE A 130 0.55 4.46 -10.73
N VAL A 131 0.70 3.44 -11.57
CA VAL A 131 0.45 3.51 -13.01
C VAL A 131 -0.65 2.52 -13.40
N VAL A 132 -1.75 2.99 -14.00
CA VAL A 132 -2.82 2.10 -14.48
C VAL A 132 -2.36 1.34 -15.71
N LEU A 133 -2.59 0.02 -15.72
CA LEU A 133 -2.11 -0.88 -16.75
C LEU A 133 -3.20 -1.18 -17.79
N LYS A 134 -2.78 -1.23 -19.06
CA LYS A 134 -3.58 -1.73 -20.17
C LYS A 134 -3.39 -3.24 -20.32
N PRO A 135 -4.20 -3.95 -21.11
CA PRO A 135 -3.93 -5.34 -21.43
C PRO A 135 -2.57 -5.50 -22.12
N ALA A 136 -1.71 -6.34 -21.55
CA ALA A 136 -0.44 -6.73 -22.14
C ALA A 136 -0.04 -8.12 -21.64
N ARG A 137 0.79 -8.84 -22.41
CA ARG A 137 1.33 -10.13 -21.94
C ARG A 137 2.37 -9.94 -20.85
N GLN A 138 3.16 -8.89 -20.97
CA GLN A 138 4.32 -8.64 -20.15
C GLN A 138 4.63 -7.13 -20.09
N TYR A 139 5.13 -6.69 -18.95
CA TYR A 139 5.65 -5.35 -18.73
C TYR A 139 7.13 -5.41 -18.38
N ASN A 140 7.92 -4.56 -19.04
CA ASN A 140 9.29 -4.26 -18.65
C ASN A 140 9.29 -2.91 -17.95
N VAL A 141 9.79 -2.88 -16.72
CA VAL A 141 9.82 -1.71 -15.87
C VAL A 141 11.26 -1.40 -15.56
N ASP A 142 11.70 -0.22 -15.92
CA ASP A 142 13.07 0.25 -15.73
C ASP A 142 13.07 1.49 -14.85
N LEU A 143 13.99 1.56 -13.91
CA LEU A 143 14.18 2.72 -13.04
C LEU A 143 15.43 3.47 -13.48
N PHE A 144 15.28 4.73 -13.83
CA PHE A 144 16.36 5.63 -14.27
C PHE A 144 16.60 6.75 -13.27
N ASN A 145 17.84 7.21 -13.27
CA ASN A 145 18.22 8.47 -12.67
C ASN A 145 17.64 9.62 -13.54
N SER A 146 17.24 10.75 -12.95
CA SER A 146 16.83 11.94 -13.73
C SER A 146 17.92 12.49 -14.63
N ASP A 147 19.18 12.29 -14.25
CA ASP A 147 20.32 12.90 -14.90
C ASP A 147 21.00 11.96 -15.90
N ASP A 148 20.66 10.66 -15.87
CA ASP A 148 21.16 9.64 -16.80
C ASP A 148 20.05 8.65 -17.20
N TYR A 149 19.59 8.78 -18.45
CA TYR A 149 18.61 7.90 -19.09
C TYR A 149 19.25 6.82 -19.98
N GLN A 150 20.58 6.76 -20.08
CA GLN A 150 21.24 5.80 -20.97
C GLN A 150 21.27 4.40 -20.37
N LYS A 151 21.35 4.28 -19.03
CA LYS A 151 21.40 2.98 -18.34
C LYS A 151 20.44 2.94 -17.16
N PRO A 152 19.57 1.92 -17.06
CA PRO A 152 18.68 1.78 -15.92
C PRO A 152 19.47 1.43 -14.65
N MET A 153 19.10 2.05 -13.54
CA MET A 153 19.55 1.70 -12.19
C MET A 153 19.05 0.31 -11.78
N SER A 154 17.86 -0.07 -12.24
CA SER A 154 17.29 -1.40 -12.08
C SER A 154 16.23 -1.69 -13.15
N SER A 155 15.99 -2.97 -13.42
CA SER A 155 15.05 -3.44 -14.42
C SER A 155 14.30 -4.66 -13.91
N TRP A 156 12.98 -4.69 -14.13
CA TRP A 156 12.11 -5.80 -13.79
C TRP A 156 11.26 -6.20 -14.98
N THR A 157 11.07 -7.50 -15.16
CA THR A 157 10.12 -8.06 -16.10
C THR A 157 8.97 -8.67 -15.33
N LEU A 158 7.75 -8.17 -15.59
CA LEU A 158 6.53 -8.54 -14.90
C LEU A 158 5.59 -9.22 -15.88
N ASP A 159 5.31 -10.48 -15.61
CA ASP A 159 4.38 -11.26 -16.41
C ASP A 159 2.94 -10.97 -15.98
N MET A 160 2.05 -10.82 -16.96
CA MET A 160 0.65 -10.49 -16.73
C MET A 160 -0.26 -11.55 -17.35
N LEU A 161 -0.44 -11.56 -18.67
CA LEU A 161 -1.25 -12.56 -19.39
C LEU A 161 -0.42 -13.73 -19.93
N LYS A 162 0.28 -14.45 -19.04
CA LYS A 162 0.95 -15.72 -19.42
C LYS A 162 -0.01 -16.90 -19.57
N ARG A 163 -1.20 -16.78 -18.96
CA ARG A 163 -2.25 -17.80 -18.96
C ARG A 163 -3.52 -17.25 -19.61
N PRO A 164 -4.52 -18.11 -19.90
CA PRO A 164 -5.82 -17.62 -20.37
C PRO A 164 -6.56 -16.75 -19.34
N TYR A 165 -6.03 -16.59 -18.12
CA TYR A 165 -6.60 -15.78 -17.04
C TYR A 165 -5.53 -15.03 -16.24
N MET A 166 -5.97 -14.08 -15.41
CA MET A 166 -5.21 -13.55 -14.27
C MET A 166 -6.00 -13.80 -12.99
N ALA A 167 -5.33 -14.17 -11.91
CA ALA A 167 -5.95 -14.39 -10.61
C ALA A 167 -5.36 -13.42 -9.59
N PHE A 168 -6.22 -12.87 -8.74
CA PHE A 168 -5.87 -11.93 -7.70
C PHE A 168 -6.44 -12.39 -6.36
N THR A 169 -5.74 -12.12 -5.28
CA THR A 169 -6.31 -12.25 -3.94
C THR A 169 -7.44 -11.24 -3.75
N MET A 170 -8.27 -11.41 -2.71
CA MET A 170 -9.31 -10.42 -2.37
C MET A 170 -8.75 -9.03 -2.04
N ASN A 171 -7.48 -8.94 -1.63
CA ASN A 171 -6.78 -7.68 -1.40
C ASN A 171 -6.24 -7.03 -2.69
N GLY A 172 -6.43 -7.68 -3.83
CA GLY A 172 -5.98 -7.21 -5.13
C GLY A 172 -4.56 -7.63 -5.52
N ASP A 173 -3.85 -8.43 -4.71
CA ASP A 173 -2.50 -8.90 -5.09
C ASP A 173 -2.54 -9.98 -6.19
N LEU A 174 -1.72 -9.84 -7.23
CA LEU A 174 -1.61 -10.84 -8.31
C LEU A 174 -1.06 -12.18 -7.80
N ILE A 175 -1.80 -13.26 -8.09
CA ILE A 175 -1.41 -14.65 -7.80
C ILE A 175 -0.58 -15.17 -8.98
N LYS A 176 0.71 -15.42 -8.75
CA LYS A 176 1.65 -15.86 -9.81
C LYS A 176 1.62 -17.37 -10.08
N GLY A 177 1.10 -18.18 -9.15
CA GLY A 177 1.05 -19.64 -9.22
C GLY A 177 -0.15 -20.20 -9.98
N GLU A 178 -0.13 -21.50 -10.31
CA GLU A 178 -1.25 -22.24 -10.95
C GLU A 178 -2.39 -22.55 -9.98
N SER A 179 -2.09 -22.51 -8.68
CA SER A 179 -3.06 -22.79 -7.66
C SER A 179 -3.67 -21.51 -7.09
N LEU A 180 -4.98 -21.53 -6.89
CA LEU A 180 -5.70 -20.57 -6.07
C LEU A 180 -5.55 -20.97 -4.60
N TYR A 181 -5.31 -19.98 -3.74
CA TYR A 181 -5.14 -20.18 -2.30
C TYR A 181 -6.23 -19.46 -1.52
N GLY A 182 -6.50 -19.92 -0.30
CA GLY A 182 -7.56 -19.35 0.55
C GLY A 182 -8.95 -19.90 0.20
N ASN A 183 -9.98 -19.08 0.41
CA ASN A 183 -11.38 -19.43 0.15
C ASN A 183 -12.07 -18.50 -0.86
N GLN A 184 -11.39 -17.41 -1.25
CA GLN A 184 -11.90 -16.43 -2.22
C GLN A 184 -10.76 -15.84 -3.05
N SER A 185 -11.02 -15.58 -4.33
CA SER A 185 -10.13 -14.87 -5.26
C SER A 185 -10.92 -14.13 -6.32
N ILE A 186 -10.28 -13.15 -6.97
CA ILE A 186 -10.84 -12.46 -8.13
C ILE A 186 -10.11 -12.95 -9.38
N LEU A 187 -10.87 -13.41 -10.37
CA LEU A 187 -10.38 -13.88 -11.67
C LEU A 187 -10.71 -12.85 -12.74
N VAL A 188 -9.72 -12.46 -13.53
CA VAL A 188 -9.90 -11.63 -14.73
C VAL A 188 -9.69 -12.52 -15.95
N LEU A 189 -10.74 -12.70 -16.74
CA LEU A 189 -10.82 -13.69 -17.82
C LEU A 189 -11.21 -13.00 -19.14
N PRO A 190 -10.44 -13.13 -20.24
CA PRO A 190 -10.83 -12.65 -21.56
C PRO A 190 -12.20 -13.21 -22.01
N ASP A 191 -13.01 -12.39 -22.68
CA ASP A 191 -14.38 -12.73 -23.07
C ASP A 191 -14.50 -13.95 -24.00
N ARG A 192 -13.42 -14.28 -24.72
CA ARG A 192 -13.34 -15.48 -25.58
C ARG A 192 -13.31 -16.80 -24.79
N TYR A 193 -13.07 -16.73 -23.49
CA TYR A 193 -13.07 -17.90 -22.61
C TYR A 193 -14.35 -17.94 -21.75
N SER A 194 -14.67 -19.13 -21.27
CA SER A 194 -15.77 -19.38 -20.34
C SER A 194 -15.26 -20.18 -19.15
N LEU A 195 -15.86 -19.92 -17.99
CA LEU A 195 -15.56 -20.62 -16.75
C LEU A 195 -16.63 -21.67 -16.48
N ARG A 196 -16.23 -22.89 -16.13
CA ARG A 196 -17.12 -23.88 -15.51
C ARG A 196 -16.53 -24.22 -14.15
N ALA A 197 -17.29 -23.98 -13.09
CA ALA A 197 -16.85 -24.27 -11.74
C ALA A 197 -17.96 -24.92 -10.90
N SER A 198 -17.55 -25.69 -9.88
CA SER A 198 -18.46 -26.18 -8.84
C SER A 198 -18.71 -25.15 -7.72
N CYS A 199 -17.92 -24.07 -7.70
CA CYS A 199 -17.94 -23.05 -6.66
C CYS A 199 -18.88 -21.87 -6.98
N GLN A 200 -19.08 -20.97 -6.02
CA GLN A 200 -19.90 -19.78 -6.22
C GLN A 200 -19.12 -18.74 -7.04
N ILE A 201 -19.75 -18.26 -8.13
CA ILE A 201 -19.20 -17.23 -9.02
C ILE A 201 -20.12 -16.01 -8.94
N SER A 202 -19.55 -14.82 -8.78
CA SER A 202 -20.25 -13.54 -8.91
C SER A 202 -19.51 -12.65 -9.91
N GLU A 203 -20.23 -12.05 -10.84
CA GLU A 203 -19.64 -11.10 -11.80
C GLU A 203 -19.49 -9.72 -11.13
N LEU A 204 -18.31 -9.13 -11.26
CA LEU A 204 -18.00 -7.80 -10.76
C LEU A 204 -18.04 -6.78 -11.90
N SER A 205 -18.11 -5.51 -11.55
CA SER A 205 -18.01 -4.41 -12.49
C SER A 205 -16.77 -4.53 -13.37
N ARG A 206 -16.92 -4.19 -14.66
CA ARG A 206 -15.78 -4.11 -15.58
C ARG A 206 -14.82 -3.03 -15.12
N ILE A 207 -13.54 -3.30 -15.31
CA ILE A 207 -12.46 -2.39 -14.91
C ILE A 207 -11.91 -1.61 -16.11
N PRO A 208 -11.45 -0.35 -15.93
CA PRO A 208 -10.97 0.50 -17.02
C PRO A 208 -9.85 -0.14 -17.85
N TYR A 209 -9.81 0.11 -19.15
CA TYR A 209 -8.89 -0.48 -20.15
C TYR A 209 -9.03 -2.00 -20.39
N TRP A 210 -9.78 -2.74 -19.58
CA TRP A 210 -9.95 -4.19 -19.69
C TRP A 210 -11.37 -4.59 -20.12
N ALA A 211 -12.01 -3.79 -20.97
CA ALA A 211 -13.42 -3.96 -21.33
C ALA A 211 -13.77 -5.28 -22.06
N ARG A 212 -12.78 -6.01 -22.59
CA ARG A 212 -12.92 -7.33 -23.23
C ARG A 212 -12.64 -8.51 -22.28
N TYR A 213 -12.67 -8.24 -20.98
CA TYR A 213 -12.41 -9.20 -19.92
C TYR A 213 -13.57 -9.17 -18.94
N GLN A 214 -14.02 -10.35 -18.55
CA GLN A 214 -14.89 -10.58 -17.39
C GLN A 214 -14.06 -10.50 -16.12
N VAL A 215 -14.63 -9.90 -15.08
CA VAL A 215 -14.07 -9.88 -13.73
C VAL A 215 -15.01 -10.69 -12.84
N LEU A 216 -14.51 -11.79 -12.30
CA LEU A 216 -15.29 -12.79 -11.58
C LEU A 216 -14.76 -12.93 -10.16
N SER A 217 -15.61 -12.72 -9.16
CA SER A 217 -15.34 -13.11 -7.79
C SER A 217 -15.67 -14.59 -7.62
N LEU A 218 -14.71 -15.37 -7.12
CA LEU A 218 -14.84 -16.80 -6.89
C LEU A 218 -14.79 -17.05 -5.39
N ALA A 219 -15.78 -17.76 -4.85
CA ALA A 219 -15.77 -18.26 -3.48
C ALA A 219 -15.82 -19.78 -3.50
N TYR A 220 -14.78 -20.43 -2.97
CA TYR A 220 -14.50 -21.85 -3.20
C TYR A 220 -13.95 -22.57 -1.97
N GLN A 221 -14.07 -23.88 -1.98
CA GLN A 221 -13.48 -24.83 -1.03
C GLN A 221 -12.38 -25.66 -1.71
N PRO A 222 -11.45 -26.29 -0.96
CA PRO A 222 -10.39 -27.12 -1.54
C PRO A 222 -10.88 -28.26 -2.44
N SER A 223 -12.12 -28.73 -2.25
CA SER A 223 -12.73 -29.77 -3.08
C SER A 223 -13.35 -29.26 -4.39
N ASP A 224 -13.42 -27.95 -4.59
CA ASP A 224 -14.03 -27.38 -5.79
C ASP A 224 -13.13 -27.54 -7.03
N THR A 225 -13.78 -27.59 -8.19
CA THR A 225 -13.12 -27.64 -9.49
C THR A 225 -13.44 -26.39 -10.28
N ILE A 226 -12.43 -25.82 -10.93
CA ILE A 226 -12.57 -24.61 -11.75
C ILE A 226 -11.82 -24.86 -13.06
N SER A 227 -12.56 -25.02 -14.16
CA SER A 227 -12.01 -25.29 -15.49
C SER A 227 -12.34 -24.16 -16.46
N ILE A 228 -11.37 -23.77 -17.28
CA ILE A 228 -11.51 -22.72 -18.30
C ILE A 228 -11.62 -23.39 -19.67
N TYR A 229 -12.58 -22.92 -20.46
CA TYR A 229 -12.87 -23.41 -21.80
C TYR A 229 -12.83 -22.28 -22.81
N GLU A 230 -12.32 -22.54 -24.00
CA GLU A 230 -12.48 -21.64 -25.14
C GLU A 230 -13.93 -21.69 -25.64
N ARG A 231 -14.59 -20.53 -25.76
CA ARG A 231 -16.04 -20.48 -26.06
C ARG A 231 -16.38 -21.01 -27.46
N GLU A 232 -15.52 -20.72 -28.44
CA GLU A 232 -15.77 -21.09 -29.84
C GLU A 232 -15.63 -22.59 -30.07
N THR A 233 -14.59 -23.20 -29.50
CA THR A 233 -14.26 -24.61 -29.72
C THR A 233 -14.86 -25.54 -28.66
N GLY A 234 -15.21 -25.00 -27.48
CA GLY A 234 -15.63 -25.79 -26.32
C GLY A 234 -14.50 -26.60 -25.69
N ASN A 235 -13.25 -26.41 -26.13
CA ASN A 235 -12.09 -27.15 -25.63
C ASN A 235 -11.65 -26.60 -24.26
N LYS A 236 -11.33 -27.52 -23.35
CA LYS A 236 -10.71 -27.16 -22.07
C LYS A 236 -9.29 -26.65 -22.33
N VAL A 237 -9.01 -25.43 -21.90
CA VAL A 237 -7.70 -24.77 -22.08
C VAL A 237 -6.88 -24.75 -20.80
N ASP A 238 -7.54 -24.80 -19.63
CA ASP A 238 -6.86 -24.79 -18.34
C ASP A 238 -7.75 -25.35 -17.22
N GLU A 239 -7.14 -25.72 -16.09
CA GLU A 239 -7.80 -26.09 -14.85
C GLU A 239 -7.07 -25.46 -13.67
N LEU A 240 -7.77 -24.68 -12.86
CA LEU A 240 -7.19 -24.11 -11.65
C LEU A 240 -7.27 -25.12 -10.52
N HIS A 241 -6.13 -25.34 -9.88
CA HIS A 241 -6.05 -26.15 -8.68
C HIS A 241 -6.34 -25.30 -7.45
N ILE A 242 -7.21 -25.78 -6.57
CA ILE A 242 -7.50 -25.10 -5.31
C ILE A 242 -6.70 -25.78 -4.22
N SER A 243 -5.88 -25.01 -3.52
CA SER A 243 -5.05 -25.53 -2.44
C SER A 243 -5.38 -24.78 -1.15
N SER A 244 -5.59 -25.53 -0.06
CA SER A 244 -5.42 -24.98 1.29
C SER A 244 -4.04 -24.32 1.35
N SER A 245 -3.92 -23.09 1.88
CA SER A 245 -2.69 -22.27 1.84
C SER A 245 -1.43 -23.13 1.93
N VAL A 246 -0.48 -23.02 1.01
CA VAL A 246 0.69 -23.94 1.02
C VAL A 246 1.72 -23.55 2.07
N LYS A 247 1.56 -22.38 2.70
CA LYS A 247 2.53 -21.80 3.63
C LYS A 247 1.94 -21.59 5.02
N PRO A 248 2.75 -21.69 6.08
CA PRO A 248 2.36 -21.21 7.40
C PRO A 248 2.13 -19.69 7.40
N GLU A 249 1.23 -19.24 8.26
CA GLU A 249 0.84 -17.82 8.39
C GLU A 249 0.74 -17.42 9.86
N LEU A 250 0.89 -16.13 10.15
CA LEU A 250 0.60 -15.56 11.46
C LEU A 250 -0.82 -15.00 11.45
N ILE A 251 -1.66 -15.46 12.38
CA ILE A 251 -3.07 -15.06 12.49
C ILE A 251 -3.41 -14.58 13.89
N ARG A 252 -4.54 -13.89 14.04
CA ARG A 252 -5.14 -13.48 15.34
C ARG A 252 -4.27 -12.58 16.23
N GLY A 253 -3.13 -12.10 15.74
CA GLY A 253 -2.38 -11.03 16.41
C GLY A 253 -3.04 -9.68 16.18
N GLN A 254 -2.94 -8.79 17.16
CA GLN A 254 -3.37 -7.41 17.01
C GLN A 254 -2.24 -6.60 16.37
N LEU A 255 -2.49 -5.97 15.22
CA LEU A 255 -1.49 -5.18 14.51
C LEU A 255 -1.39 -3.76 15.09
N LEU A 256 -0.18 -3.21 15.15
CA LEU A 256 0.02 -1.80 15.49
C LEU A 256 -0.34 -0.93 14.27
N PHE A 257 -1.35 -0.07 14.39
CA PHE A 257 -1.82 0.83 13.33
C PHE A 257 -2.04 0.12 11.98
N ASN A 258 -2.51 -1.13 11.99
CA ASN A 258 -2.69 -1.97 10.80
C ASN A 258 -1.41 -2.25 9.99
N ASN A 259 -0.22 -2.09 10.58
CA ASN A 259 1.05 -2.44 9.93
C ASN A 259 1.28 -3.95 9.95
N THR A 260 1.28 -4.56 8.77
CA THR A 260 1.57 -5.99 8.61
C THR A 260 2.90 -6.37 9.25
N GLY A 261 2.88 -7.35 10.16
CA GLY A 261 4.09 -7.86 10.80
C GLY A 261 4.54 -7.08 12.03
N ILE A 262 3.82 -6.05 12.47
CA ILE A 262 4.09 -5.33 13.73
C ILE A 262 2.89 -5.57 14.67
N TYR A 263 3.11 -6.29 15.75
CA TYR A 263 2.04 -6.76 16.63
C TYR A 263 2.11 -6.12 18.02
N THR A 264 0.97 -5.65 18.54
CA THR A 264 0.78 -5.26 19.95
C THR A 264 0.25 -6.41 20.81
N SER A 265 -0.30 -7.45 20.18
CA SER A 265 -0.63 -8.73 20.80
C SER A 265 -0.11 -9.87 19.95
N LEU A 266 0.57 -10.83 20.58
CA LEU A 266 1.24 -11.94 19.90
C LEU A 266 0.27 -12.77 19.04
N PRO A 267 0.66 -13.12 17.79
CA PRO A 267 -0.15 -13.93 16.91
C PRO A 267 -0.03 -15.44 17.20
N TYR A 268 -0.83 -16.22 16.48
CA TYR A 268 -0.77 -17.68 16.41
C TYR A 268 -0.12 -18.09 15.09
N ILE A 269 0.69 -19.13 15.11
CA ILE A 269 1.16 -19.81 13.92
C ILE A 269 0.02 -20.68 13.40
N LYS A 270 -0.46 -20.42 12.18
CA LYS A 270 -1.37 -21.30 11.47
C LYS A 270 -0.57 -22.16 10.50
N ILE A 271 -0.63 -23.48 10.69
CA ILE A 271 0.02 -24.45 9.79
C ILE A 271 -1.03 -24.99 8.83
N PRO A 272 -0.71 -25.09 7.53
CA PRO A 272 -1.63 -25.68 6.59
C PRO A 272 -1.69 -27.21 6.72
N ASP A 273 -2.92 -27.75 6.78
CA ASP A 273 -3.25 -29.18 6.84
C ASP A 273 -2.22 -30.04 7.61
N TYR A 274 -2.37 -30.02 8.94
CA TYR A 274 -1.56 -30.79 9.90
C TYR A 274 -1.45 -32.29 9.57
N ASN A 275 -2.41 -32.84 8.83
CA ASN A 275 -2.54 -34.27 8.54
C ASN A 275 -1.48 -34.84 7.59
N ASN A 276 -0.65 -34.01 6.97
CA ASN A 276 0.23 -34.49 5.90
C ASN A 276 1.68 -34.73 6.32
N TYR A 277 2.28 -33.96 7.25
CA TYR A 277 3.69 -34.10 7.64
C TYR A 277 3.96 -33.55 9.06
N PRO A 278 4.97 -34.08 9.78
CA PRO A 278 5.53 -33.42 10.96
C PRO A 278 6.09 -32.05 10.58
N TRP A 279 5.89 -31.06 11.46
CA TRP A 279 6.38 -29.70 11.28
C TRP A 279 7.28 -29.30 12.45
N LYS A 280 8.42 -28.70 12.13
CA LYS A 280 9.33 -28.11 13.10
C LYS A 280 9.33 -26.60 12.92
N ALA A 281 9.12 -25.87 13.99
CA ALA A 281 9.31 -24.43 14.02
C ALA A 281 10.54 -24.08 14.86
N THR A 282 11.18 -22.97 14.56
CA THR A 282 12.27 -22.42 15.35
C THR A 282 12.05 -20.92 15.46
N LEU A 283 11.88 -20.45 16.68
CA LEU A 283 11.75 -19.04 16.99
C LEU A 283 13.15 -18.49 17.31
N ILE A 284 13.56 -17.47 16.59
CA ILE A 284 14.86 -16.80 16.73
C ILE A 284 14.58 -15.40 17.27
N THR A 285 15.24 -15.05 18.37
CA THR A 285 15.25 -13.73 18.99
C THR A 285 16.69 -13.18 18.93
N ALA A 286 16.89 -11.95 19.40
CA ALA A 286 18.24 -11.39 19.54
C ALA A 286 19.11 -12.14 20.57
N MET A 287 18.51 -12.87 21.51
CA MET A 287 19.23 -13.51 22.62
C MET A 287 19.24 -15.03 22.55
N GLU A 288 18.24 -15.63 21.91
CA GLU A 288 18.03 -17.06 21.98
C GLU A 288 17.38 -17.63 20.72
N ARG A 289 17.53 -18.94 20.57
CA ARG A 289 16.92 -19.75 19.53
C ARG A 289 16.14 -20.86 20.20
N ILE A 290 14.82 -20.82 20.07
CA ILE A 290 13.89 -21.75 20.70
C ILE A 290 13.34 -22.70 19.65
N SER A 291 13.59 -24.01 19.81
CA SER A 291 12.98 -25.03 18.96
C SER A 291 11.56 -25.34 19.42
N ILE A 292 10.61 -25.29 18.49
CA ILE A 292 9.19 -25.54 18.72
C ILE A 292 8.83 -26.82 17.94
N LEU A 293 8.55 -27.90 18.67
CA LEU A 293 7.97 -29.11 18.09
C LEU A 293 6.47 -28.87 17.90
N LEU A 294 6.01 -28.94 16.66
CA LEU A 294 4.59 -28.71 16.34
C LEU A 294 3.81 -30.03 16.33
N ASP A 295 4.46 -31.17 16.56
CA ASP A 295 3.94 -32.53 16.35
C ASP A 295 2.94 -33.05 17.41
N ASP A 296 2.80 -32.36 18.55
CA ASP A 296 1.87 -32.73 19.64
C ASP A 296 0.61 -31.84 19.73
N ILE A 297 0.42 -30.92 18.78
CA ILE A 297 -0.64 -29.91 18.87
C ILE A 297 -1.85 -30.36 18.05
N LYS A 298 -2.93 -30.73 18.74
CA LYS A 298 -4.21 -31.18 18.11
C LYS A 298 -4.93 -30.11 17.27
N THR A 299 -4.37 -28.91 17.17
CA THR A 299 -4.94 -27.76 16.47
C THR A 299 -3.97 -27.26 15.42
N ASN A 300 -4.47 -26.86 14.24
CA ASN A 300 -3.68 -26.22 13.18
C ASN A 300 -3.18 -24.81 13.56
N GLU A 301 -3.36 -24.40 14.81
CA GLU A 301 -3.07 -23.08 15.34
C GLU A 301 -2.25 -23.23 16.62
N VAL A 302 -1.14 -22.50 16.70
CA VAL A 302 -0.16 -22.59 17.78
C VAL A 302 0.15 -21.20 18.34
N PRO A 303 -0.23 -20.88 19.59
CA PRO A 303 -0.02 -19.54 20.14
C PRO A 303 1.45 -19.24 20.42
N LEU A 304 1.95 -18.08 19.97
CA LEU A 304 3.33 -17.68 20.25
C LEU A 304 3.60 -17.25 21.70
N HIS A 305 2.55 -16.90 22.47
CA HIS A 305 2.69 -16.53 23.89
C HIS A 305 3.23 -17.66 24.77
N ASN A 306 3.25 -18.90 24.28
CA ASN A 306 3.89 -20.02 24.97
C ASN A 306 5.42 -19.89 25.05
N TRP A 307 6.02 -19.10 24.15
CA TRP A 307 7.48 -18.92 24.05
C TRP A 307 7.92 -17.47 24.17
N ILE A 308 7.05 -16.51 23.86
CA ILE A 308 7.33 -15.08 23.99
C ILE A 308 6.53 -14.53 25.16
N SER A 309 7.23 -13.97 26.16
CA SER A 309 6.58 -13.32 27.30
C SER A 309 5.85 -12.05 26.85
N SER A 310 4.75 -11.72 27.55
CA SER A 310 3.96 -10.51 27.29
C SER A 310 4.76 -9.19 27.36
N THR A 311 5.92 -9.19 28.00
CA THR A 311 6.80 -8.01 28.16
C THR A 311 8.09 -8.08 27.35
N ASP A 312 8.34 -9.19 26.66
CA ASP A 312 9.54 -9.37 25.85
C ASP A 312 9.29 -8.74 24.48
N TYR A 313 9.51 -7.43 24.35
CA TYR A 313 9.28 -6.71 23.10
C TYR A 313 10.53 -6.70 22.22
N GLY A 314 10.36 -6.93 20.92
CA GLY A 314 11.49 -6.94 19.99
C GLY A 314 11.19 -7.49 18.60
N ALA A 315 12.26 -7.84 17.90
CA ALA A 315 12.23 -8.44 16.58
C ALA A 315 12.35 -9.97 16.67
N TYR A 316 11.49 -10.66 15.93
CA TYR A 316 11.39 -12.11 15.94
C TYR A 316 11.46 -12.67 14.53
N GLU A 317 12.11 -13.82 14.40
CA GLU A 317 12.13 -14.60 13.17
C GLU A 317 11.65 -16.03 13.46
N LEU A 318 10.62 -16.46 12.75
CA LEU A 318 10.08 -17.80 12.82
C LEU A 318 10.50 -18.57 11.57
N ARG A 319 11.26 -19.64 11.76
CA ARG A 319 11.61 -20.60 10.70
C ARG A 319 10.76 -21.84 10.84
N ILE A 320 10.04 -22.21 9.81
CA ILE A 320 9.11 -23.36 9.83
C ILE A 320 9.49 -24.30 8.70
N GLN A 321 9.69 -25.57 9.03
CA GLN A 321 10.07 -26.61 8.10
C GLN A 321 9.11 -27.80 8.22
N ASN A 322 8.79 -28.41 7.08
CA ASN A 322 8.16 -29.73 7.05
C ASN A 322 9.15 -30.81 6.61
N ASN A 323 8.81 -32.07 6.87
CA ASN A 323 9.64 -33.22 6.51
C ASN A 323 9.79 -33.45 4.98
N LYS A 324 9.08 -32.70 4.15
CA LYS A 324 9.30 -32.65 2.69
C LYS A 324 10.42 -31.69 2.27
N GLY A 325 11.05 -30.99 3.22
CA GLY A 325 12.12 -30.03 2.95
C GLY A 325 11.64 -28.64 2.55
N ASN A 326 10.33 -28.35 2.65
CA ASN A 326 9.85 -26.98 2.45
C ASN A 326 10.22 -26.14 3.67
N ARG A 327 10.79 -24.96 3.42
CA ARG A 327 11.27 -24.03 4.45
C ARG A 327 10.57 -22.69 4.27
N TYR A 328 10.04 -22.16 5.37
CA TYR A 328 9.37 -20.88 5.42
C TYR A 328 10.01 -20.02 6.49
N GLN A 329 10.15 -18.73 6.21
CA GLN A 329 10.69 -17.74 7.13
C GLN A 329 9.69 -16.60 7.26
N ILE A 330 9.29 -16.31 8.50
CA ILE A 330 8.38 -15.22 8.82
C ILE A 330 9.07 -14.31 9.82
N ARG A 331 9.25 -13.05 9.45
CA ARG A 331 9.78 -12.01 10.34
C ARG A 331 8.64 -11.14 10.84
N PHE A 332 8.65 -10.82 12.13
CA PHE A 332 7.68 -9.92 12.74
C PHE A 332 8.28 -9.19 13.93
N TYR A 333 7.59 -8.13 14.36
CA TYR A 333 7.92 -7.36 15.54
C TYR A 333 6.80 -7.49 16.57
N TYR A 334 7.17 -7.57 17.84
CA TYR A 334 6.24 -7.48 18.97
C TYR A 334 6.59 -6.25 19.80
N VAL A 335 5.65 -5.34 19.95
CA VAL A 335 5.85 -4.01 20.55
C VAL A 335 4.77 -3.74 21.59
N PRO A 336 5.00 -2.91 22.61
CA PRO A 336 3.93 -2.56 23.55
C PRO A 336 2.85 -1.75 22.84
N ASN A 337 1.71 -1.59 23.51
CA ASN A 337 0.64 -0.76 22.98
C ASN A 337 1.10 0.70 22.88
N ILE A 338 0.80 1.33 21.75
CA ILE A 338 1.09 2.74 21.47
C ILE A 338 -0.24 3.38 21.09
N ILE A 339 -0.62 4.41 21.83
CA ILE A 339 -1.92 5.07 21.68
C ILE A 339 -1.69 6.37 20.93
N VAL A 340 -2.50 6.59 19.90
CA VAL A 340 -2.53 7.86 19.16
C VAL A 340 -3.82 8.58 19.54
N THR A 341 -3.68 9.80 20.03
CA THR A 341 -4.78 10.70 20.34
C THR A 341 -4.74 11.88 19.37
N ASN A 342 -5.92 12.24 18.88
CA ASN A 342 -6.09 13.42 18.02
C ASN A 342 -7.19 14.29 18.64
N ASP A 343 -6.80 15.43 19.19
CA ASP A 343 -7.71 16.32 19.94
C ASP A 343 -8.69 17.07 19.01
N ALA A 344 -8.50 17.01 17.69
CA ALA A 344 -9.20 17.83 16.68
C ALA A 344 -10.33 17.12 15.91
N GLY A 345 -10.80 15.97 16.39
CA GLY A 345 -11.84 15.18 15.73
C GLY A 345 -11.30 14.30 14.59
N HIS A 346 -11.95 13.15 14.38
CA HIS A 346 -11.49 12.15 13.41
C HIS A 346 -11.79 12.55 11.95
N TRP A 347 -12.91 13.24 11.70
CA TRP A 347 -13.38 13.63 10.36
C TRP A 347 -13.17 15.13 10.07
N PRO A 348 -12.99 15.54 8.81
CA PRO A 348 -12.86 16.95 8.46
C PRO A 348 -14.21 17.66 8.59
N LYS A 349 -14.24 18.87 9.17
CA LYS A 349 -15.46 19.65 9.22
C LYS A 349 -15.92 20.06 7.82
N PRO A 350 -17.26 20.12 7.57
CA PRO A 350 -17.79 20.62 6.31
C PRO A 350 -17.17 21.99 5.98
N ILE A 351 -16.65 22.13 4.76
CA ILE A 351 -16.05 23.35 4.20
C ILE A 351 -14.67 23.73 4.81
N SER A 352 -14.51 23.61 6.13
CA SER A 352 -13.37 24.14 6.90
C SER A 352 -12.22 23.16 7.13
N GLY A 353 -12.43 21.85 6.88
CA GLY A 353 -11.37 20.84 6.99
C GLY A 353 -11.06 20.41 8.42
N TYR A 354 -9.86 19.87 8.66
CA TYR A 354 -9.45 19.42 9.99
C TYR A 354 -9.07 20.60 10.89
N GLU A 355 -9.41 20.53 12.18
CA GLU A 355 -9.16 21.65 13.10
C GLU A 355 -7.68 21.77 13.53
N SER A 356 -6.93 20.68 13.48
CA SER A 356 -5.51 20.64 13.85
C SER A 356 -4.72 19.65 13.01
N ASN A 357 -3.42 19.94 12.88
CA ASN A 357 -2.41 19.04 12.33
C ASN A 357 -1.57 18.39 13.43
N GLN A 358 -1.96 18.58 14.68
CA GLN A 358 -1.24 18.01 15.81
C GLN A 358 -1.67 16.57 16.05
N ILE A 359 -0.67 15.74 16.35
CA ILE A 359 -0.86 14.34 16.66
C ILE A 359 -0.16 14.09 17.99
N GLN A 360 -0.90 13.56 18.95
CA GLN A 360 -0.32 13.14 20.20
C GLN A 360 -0.16 11.62 20.20
N ILE A 361 1.02 11.15 20.60
CA ILE A 361 1.32 9.73 20.74
C ILE A 361 1.77 9.46 22.18
N ILE A 362 1.10 8.51 22.82
CA ILE A 362 1.35 8.06 24.18
C ILE A 362 1.94 6.64 24.10
N MET A 363 3.07 6.43 24.75
CA MET A 363 3.84 5.18 24.71
C MET A 363 4.63 4.99 26.01
N PRO A 364 5.17 3.80 26.29
CA PRO A 364 6.11 3.61 27.40
C PRO A 364 7.38 4.47 27.26
N GLU A 365 7.99 4.89 28.38
CA GLU A 365 9.11 5.85 28.41
C GLU A 365 10.35 5.42 27.61
N TYR A 366 10.56 4.11 27.50
CA TYR A 366 11.68 3.49 26.78
C TYR A 366 11.46 3.42 25.26
N ILE A 367 10.33 3.90 24.76
CA ILE A 367 10.05 4.00 23.33
C ILE A 367 10.14 5.45 22.88
N GLU A 368 10.70 5.63 21.69
CA GLU A 368 10.70 6.91 20.97
C GLU A 368 10.09 6.70 19.59
N ILE A 369 9.28 7.64 19.14
CA ILE A 369 8.74 7.65 17.78
C ILE A 369 9.23 8.91 17.06
N ASN A 370 9.57 8.76 15.79
CA ASN A 370 9.76 9.87 14.86
C ASN A 370 8.82 9.67 13.67
N LEU A 371 8.29 10.76 13.14
CA LEU A 371 7.40 10.77 11.97
C LEU A 371 8.04 11.63 10.87
N ASP A 372 8.03 11.16 9.63
CA ASP A 372 8.58 11.92 8.48
C ASP A 372 7.73 13.19 8.26
N HIS A 373 8.37 14.35 8.02
CA HIS A 373 7.70 15.64 7.76
C HIS A 373 6.85 16.20 8.93
N TYR A 374 7.05 15.71 10.15
CA TYR A 374 6.43 16.25 11.35
C TYR A 374 7.52 16.65 12.36
N ASP A 375 7.38 17.85 12.91
CA ASP A 375 8.26 18.35 13.95
C ASP A 375 7.73 17.93 15.34
N ILE A 376 8.63 17.66 16.27
CA ILE A 376 8.28 17.37 17.67
C ILE A 376 8.08 18.70 18.39
N GLU A 377 6.84 19.05 18.72
CA GLU A 377 6.50 20.25 19.48
C GLU A 377 6.66 20.05 20.99
N ALA A 378 6.32 18.85 21.47
CA ALA A 378 6.46 18.49 22.87
C ALA A 378 6.90 17.04 23.03
N ASN A 379 7.76 16.79 24.02
CA ASN A 379 8.18 15.45 24.43
C ASN A 379 8.27 15.42 25.95
N LEU A 380 7.23 14.87 26.59
CA LEU A 380 7.07 14.86 28.04
C LEU A 380 7.11 13.42 28.54
N VAL A 381 7.79 13.19 29.67
CA VAL A 381 7.83 11.88 30.33
C VAL A 381 7.22 12.02 31.73
N HIS A 382 6.20 11.22 32.02
CA HIS A 382 5.51 11.20 33.31
C HIS A 382 5.06 9.76 33.63
N ASP A 383 5.27 9.29 34.86
CA ASP A 383 4.80 7.99 35.34
C ASP A 383 5.11 6.80 34.39
N GLN A 384 6.35 6.72 33.89
CA GLN A 384 6.81 5.70 32.93
C GLN A 384 6.13 5.75 31.55
N GLU A 385 5.32 6.77 31.28
CA GLU A 385 4.77 7.08 29.98
C GLU A 385 5.53 8.25 29.34
N ARG A 386 5.78 8.14 28.04
CA ARG A 386 6.19 9.24 27.19
C ARG A 386 5.01 9.71 26.37
N ARG A 387 4.83 11.04 26.31
CA ARG A 387 3.83 11.72 25.49
C ARG A 387 4.54 12.66 24.54
N MET A 388 4.44 12.37 23.24
CA MET A 388 5.01 13.19 22.18
C MET A 388 3.90 13.87 21.39
N VAL A 389 4.05 15.16 21.12
CA VAL A 389 3.17 15.92 20.25
C VAL A 389 3.94 16.29 19.00
N PHE A 390 3.38 15.92 17.86
CA PHE A 390 3.93 16.15 16.53
C PHE A 390 3.06 17.17 15.80
N SER A 391 3.65 18.07 15.02
CA SER A 391 2.92 18.94 14.10
C SER A 391 3.51 18.87 12.69
N GLY A 392 2.62 18.86 11.70
CA GLY A 392 2.98 18.74 10.29
C GLY A 392 2.36 19.85 9.44
N VAL A 393 3.04 20.20 8.36
CA VAL A 393 2.60 21.26 7.43
C VAL A 393 1.69 20.70 6.32
N ASN A 394 1.81 19.41 6.01
CA ASN A 394 1.18 18.81 4.83
C ASN A 394 -0.09 18.03 5.14
N SER A 395 -1.13 18.26 4.32
CA SER A 395 -2.35 17.45 4.27
C SER A 395 -2.04 16.08 3.65
N VAL A 396 -1.66 15.11 4.49
CA VAL A 396 -1.43 13.71 4.09
C VAL A 396 -2.39 12.77 4.83
N THR A 397 -2.83 11.70 4.17
CA THR A 397 -3.66 10.67 4.83
C THR A 397 -2.86 9.74 5.72
N SER A 398 -1.56 9.61 5.44
CA SER A 398 -0.66 8.76 6.21
C SER A 398 0.76 9.30 6.20
N VAL A 399 1.52 8.96 7.23
CA VAL A 399 2.94 9.29 7.36
C VAL A 399 3.73 8.03 7.67
N ASN A 400 4.99 7.98 7.22
CA ASN A 400 5.92 6.96 7.67
C ASN A 400 6.57 7.41 8.98
N GLY A 401 6.91 6.46 9.83
CA GLY A 401 7.63 6.73 11.06
C GLY A 401 8.57 5.61 11.45
N LEU A 402 9.41 5.87 12.44
CA LEU A 402 10.24 4.86 13.09
C LEU A 402 9.89 4.77 14.57
N ILE A 403 9.71 3.55 15.06
CA ILE A 403 9.66 3.22 16.48
C ILE A 403 11.06 2.80 16.87
N LYS A 404 11.62 3.44 17.89
CA LYS A 404 12.87 3.07 18.51
C LYS A 404 12.59 2.54 19.91
N ILE A 405 12.86 1.26 20.13
CA ILE A 405 12.77 0.62 21.45
C ILE A 405 14.17 0.67 22.06
N ASN A 406 14.34 1.52 23.08
CA ASN A 406 15.60 1.66 23.79
C ASN A 406 15.80 0.46 24.72
N SER A 407 16.49 -0.58 24.22
CA SER A 407 16.98 -1.69 25.04
C SER A 407 18.41 -1.43 25.52
N SER A 408 18.80 -2.05 26.64
CA SER A 408 20.13 -1.90 27.25
C SER A 408 21.30 -2.42 26.41
N ARG A 409 21.04 -3.13 25.30
CA ARG A 409 22.11 -3.76 24.48
C ARG A 409 22.20 -3.21 23.06
N ASN A 410 21.07 -2.92 22.42
CA ASN A 410 21.00 -2.20 21.13
C ASN A 410 19.58 -1.67 20.92
N PRO A 411 19.40 -0.45 20.41
CA PRO A 411 18.08 0.06 20.07
C PRO A 411 17.50 -0.73 18.90
N ILE A 412 16.27 -1.22 19.04
CA ILE A 412 15.53 -1.85 17.94
C ILE A 412 14.78 -0.74 17.21
N VAL A 413 15.00 -0.63 15.91
CA VAL A 413 14.37 0.38 15.05
C VAL A 413 13.40 -0.31 14.10
N ILE A 414 12.15 0.13 14.12
CA ILE A 414 11.05 -0.50 13.39
C ILE A 414 10.37 0.57 12.55
N SER A 415 10.37 0.42 11.22
CA SER A 415 9.61 1.28 10.33
C SER A 415 8.13 0.92 10.36
N PHE A 416 7.27 1.93 10.43
CA PHE A 416 5.83 1.78 10.41
C PHE A 416 5.17 2.90 9.62
N ARG A 417 3.91 2.71 9.26
CA ARG A 417 3.05 3.71 8.62
C ARG A 417 1.89 4.03 9.56
N LEU A 418 1.65 5.32 9.79
CA LEU A 418 0.57 5.81 10.64
C LEU A 418 -0.47 6.53 9.79
N ALA A 419 -1.75 6.25 10.02
CA ALA A 419 -2.84 7.02 9.44
C ALA A 419 -2.96 8.33 10.21
N ILE A 420 -2.96 9.44 9.48
CA ILE A 420 -3.07 10.78 10.07
C ILE A 420 -4.48 11.34 9.86
N ARG A 421 -4.99 11.16 8.63
CA ARG A 421 -6.29 11.69 8.23
C ARG A 421 -7.05 10.60 7.49
N PRO A 422 -8.30 10.29 7.88
CA PRO A 422 -9.08 9.27 7.22
C PRO A 422 -9.44 9.67 5.78
N LEU A 423 -9.58 10.97 5.49
CA LEU A 423 -10.08 11.45 4.20
C LEU A 423 -9.42 12.75 3.75
N LEU A 424 -9.00 12.79 2.48
CA LEU A 424 -8.57 13.97 1.73
C LEU A 424 -9.04 13.87 0.27
N TRP A 425 -9.09 14.99 -0.44
CA TRP A 425 -9.50 15.02 -1.84
C TRP A 425 -8.72 16.03 -2.68
N SER A 426 -8.70 15.83 -4.00
CA SER A 426 -8.08 16.75 -4.96
C SER A 426 -8.78 16.66 -6.32
N ILE A 427 -8.65 17.69 -7.14
CA ILE A 427 -9.02 17.66 -8.56
C ILE A 427 -7.76 17.82 -9.40
N PHE A 428 -7.64 17.03 -10.48
CA PHE A 428 -6.58 17.19 -11.47
C PHE A 428 -7.10 16.95 -12.88
N GLY A 429 -6.45 17.57 -13.87
CA GLY A 429 -6.75 17.39 -15.29
C GLY A 429 -5.72 16.52 -16.01
N VAL A 430 -6.10 15.91 -17.13
CA VAL A 430 -5.27 14.96 -17.90
C VAL A 430 -3.89 15.52 -18.28
N SER A 431 -3.82 16.79 -18.65
CA SER A 431 -2.58 17.48 -19.03
C SER A 431 -1.74 17.96 -17.85
N ASN A 432 -2.31 18.07 -16.66
CA ASN A 432 -1.63 18.56 -15.46
C ASN A 432 -0.89 17.41 -14.76
N LYS A 433 0.29 17.07 -15.28
CA LYS A 433 1.22 16.06 -14.70
C LYS A 433 2.02 16.57 -13.47
N GLY A 434 1.62 17.70 -12.88
CA GLY A 434 2.23 18.21 -11.65
C GLY A 434 1.85 17.37 -10.42
N GLN A 435 2.54 17.59 -9.30
CA GLN A 435 2.15 17.00 -8.01
C GLN A 435 0.70 17.38 -7.68
N VAL A 436 -0.15 16.36 -7.50
CA VAL A 436 -1.54 16.52 -7.07
C VAL A 436 -1.54 17.05 -5.63
N GLN A 437 -2.04 18.26 -5.43
CA GLN A 437 -2.14 18.87 -4.11
C GLN A 437 -3.42 18.41 -3.41
N MET A 438 -3.27 17.51 -2.44
CA MET A 438 -4.38 17.04 -1.61
C MET A 438 -4.91 18.14 -0.69
N MET A 439 -6.22 18.22 -0.58
CA MET A 439 -6.94 19.17 0.26
C MET A 439 -7.89 18.45 1.21
N ASP A 440 -8.16 19.10 2.33
CA ASP A 440 -9.17 18.74 3.34
C ASP A 440 -10.34 19.74 3.36
N THR A 441 -10.26 20.77 2.53
CA THR A 441 -11.27 21.83 2.41
C THR A 441 -11.95 21.76 1.06
N VAL A 442 -13.17 22.30 0.98
CA VAL A 442 -13.97 22.28 -0.25
C VAL A 442 -13.23 22.97 -1.40
N ILE A 443 -13.12 22.28 -2.54
CA ILE A 443 -12.53 22.85 -3.74
C ILE A 443 -13.56 23.78 -4.40
N ARG A 444 -13.15 24.97 -4.81
CA ARG A 444 -14.02 25.91 -5.52
C ARG A 444 -13.54 26.09 -6.95
N TYR A 445 -14.40 25.76 -7.92
CA TYR A 445 -14.16 25.95 -9.34
C TYR A 445 -15.10 27.01 -9.93
N ASP A 446 -14.55 27.78 -10.87
CA ASP A 446 -15.34 28.67 -11.70
C ASP A 446 -15.96 27.89 -12.87
N TRP A 447 -17.23 28.17 -13.20
CA TRP A 447 -17.96 27.48 -14.26
C TRP A 447 -17.26 27.59 -15.62
N ASN A 448 -16.82 28.79 -16.02
CA ASN A 448 -16.14 28.99 -17.30
C ASN A 448 -14.78 28.31 -17.35
N SER A 449 -14.11 28.20 -16.21
CA SER A 449 -12.84 27.47 -16.10
C SER A 449 -13.05 25.96 -16.23
N LEU A 450 -14.16 25.44 -15.69
CA LEU A 450 -14.56 24.04 -15.79
C LEU A 450 -14.98 23.66 -17.22
N SER A 451 -15.83 24.47 -17.87
CA SER A 451 -16.35 24.18 -19.21
C SER A 451 -15.26 24.18 -20.29
N ASN A 452 -14.16 24.91 -20.05
CA ASN A 452 -13.01 24.96 -20.94
C ASN A 452 -11.87 24.01 -20.53
N SER A 453 -12.04 23.26 -19.44
CA SER A 453 -11.03 22.32 -18.96
C SER A 453 -11.06 21.01 -19.75
N GLU A 454 -9.89 20.38 -19.89
CA GLU A 454 -9.79 18.98 -20.31
C GLU A 454 -10.43 18.06 -19.25
N GLU A 455 -10.55 16.76 -19.55
CA GLU A 455 -11.17 15.81 -18.61
C GLU A 455 -10.57 15.91 -17.20
N LEU A 456 -11.45 16.15 -16.24
CA LEU A 456 -11.10 16.32 -14.83
C LEU A 456 -11.43 15.06 -14.04
N PHE A 457 -10.58 14.79 -13.06
CA PHE A 457 -10.74 13.68 -12.13
C PHE A 457 -10.77 14.21 -10.71
N LEU A 458 -11.76 13.75 -9.94
CA LEU A 458 -11.76 13.83 -8.49
C LEU A 458 -10.96 12.66 -7.93
N ILE A 459 -9.92 12.95 -7.15
CA ILE A 459 -9.19 11.98 -6.34
C ILE A 459 -9.72 12.07 -4.92
N ILE A 460 -10.06 10.91 -4.35
CA ILE A 460 -10.33 10.74 -2.93
C ILE A 460 -9.20 9.87 -2.38
N SER A 461 -8.44 10.40 -1.43
CA SER A 461 -7.38 9.69 -0.73
C SER A 461 -7.84 9.35 0.66
N THR A 462 -7.59 8.13 1.10
CA THR A 462 -7.99 7.66 2.42
C THR A 462 -6.82 7.15 3.24
N GLY A 463 -6.92 7.41 4.55
CA GLY A 463 -6.10 6.78 5.58
C GLY A 463 -6.83 5.57 6.14
N ASP A 464 -6.77 5.40 7.45
CA ASP A 464 -7.61 4.42 8.15
C ASP A 464 -9.01 5.00 8.37
N LEU A 465 -10.03 4.35 7.78
CA LEU A 465 -11.44 4.71 7.92
C LEU A 465 -12.12 4.01 9.11
N GLY A 466 -11.40 3.21 9.90
CA GLY A 466 -11.96 2.35 10.94
C GLY A 466 -12.58 1.05 10.43
N ALA A 467 -12.58 0.83 9.11
CA ALA A 467 -13.03 -0.39 8.45
C ALA A 467 -12.19 -0.63 7.17
N PRO A 468 -12.08 -1.88 6.66
CA PRO A 468 -11.36 -2.14 5.40
C PRO A 468 -11.91 -1.33 4.21
N SER A 469 -13.21 -1.05 4.24
CA SER A 469 -13.90 -0.18 3.30
C SER A 469 -15.18 0.37 3.92
N LEU A 470 -15.63 1.52 3.44
CA LEU A 470 -16.95 2.08 3.72
C LEU A 470 -17.76 2.14 2.43
N GLU A 471 -19.05 1.86 2.54
CA GLU A 471 -20.01 2.22 1.51
C GLU A 471 -20.19 3.74 1.52
N SER A 472 -20.37 4.34 0.36
CA SER A 472 -20.41 5.80 0.23
C SER A 472 -21.25 6.21 -0.98
N ARG A 473 -21.69 7.46 -1.00
CA ARG A 473 -22.42 8.04 -2.14
C ARG A 473 -21.78 9.33 -2.58
N LEU A 474 -21.53 9.43 -3.88
CA LEU A 474 -21.12 10.68 -4.51
C LEU A 474 -22.38 11.30 -5.13
N THR A 475 -22.78 12.47 -4.63
CA THR A 475 -23.96 13.18 -5.11
C THR A 475 -23.58 14.52 -5.72
N ALA A 476 -24.24 14.89 -6.81
CA ALA A 476 -24.17 16.23 -7.39
C ALA A 476 -25.51 16.93 -7.15
N GLN A 477 -25.49 18.09 -6.51
CA GLN A 477 -26.68 18.77 -6.00
C GLN A 477 -26.72 20.23 -6.44
N ARG A 478 -27.89 20.68 -6.89
CA ARG A 478 -28.16 22.09 -7.13
C ARG A 478 -28.19 22.88 -5.82
N PRO A 479 -28.10 24.23 -5.87
CA PRO A 479 -28.21 25.06 -4.67
C PRO A 479 -29.52 24.92 -3.89
N ASN A 480 -30.59 24.45 -4.54
CA ASN A 480 -31.89 24.16 -3.93
C ASN A 480 -31.97 22.77 -3.26
N GLY A 481 -30.89 21.96 -3.32
CA GLY A 481 -30.82 20.61 -2.77
C GLY A 481 -31.30 19.49 -3.71
N GLU A 482 -31.72 19.81 -4.93
CA GLU A 482 -32.11 18.81 -5.93
C GLU A 482 -30.89 17.98 -6.37
N ILE A 483 -30.99 16.65 -6.26
CA ILE A 483 -29.94 15.71 -6.64
C ILE A 483 -30.02 15.46 -8.15
N LEU A 484 -28.97 15.83 -8.87
CA LEU A 484 -28.82 15.62 -10.31
C LEU A 484 -28.08 14.33 -10.64
N MET A 485 -27.19 13.91 -9.75
CA MET A 485 -26.46 12.65 -9.87
C MET A 485 -26.33 12.04 -8.49
N ASP A 486 -26.50 10.72 -8.44
CA ASP A 486 -26.29 9.92 -7.25
C ASP A 486 -25.60 8.63 -7.66
N LYS A 487 -24.39 8.42 -7.12
CA LYS A 487 -23.59 7.24 -7.43
C LYS A 487 -23.12 6.61 -6.14
N GLU A 488 -23.56 5.38 -5.92
CA GLU A 488 -23.02 4.51 -4.88
C GLU A 488 -21.59 4.11 -5.26
N ILE A 489 -20.68 4.25 -4.30
CA ILE A 489 -19.26 3.96 -4.44
C ILE A 489 -18.79 3.26 -3.16
N GLN A 490 -17.74 2.47 -3.28
CA GLN A 490 -17.07 1.86 -2.13
C GLN A 490 -15.69 2.48 -1.99
N ILE A 491 -15.37 3.03 -0.82
CA ILE A 491 -14.08 3.65 -0.55
C ILE A 491 -13.32 2.73 0.39
N LYS A 492 -12.16 2.25 -0.06
CA LYS A 492 -11.27 1.38 0.74
C LYS A 492 -10.39 2.22 1.65
N SER A 493 -10.08 1.72 2.84
CA SER A 493 -9.02 2.30 3.67
C SER A 493 -7.66 2.18 2.98
N TRP A 494 -6.77 3.12 3.27
CA TRP A 494 -5.40 3.15 2.76
C TRP A 494 -5.31 3.15 1.23
N SER A 495 -6.25 3.84 0.56
CA SER A 495 -6.37 3.80 -0.89
C SER A 495 -6.52 5.19 -1.50
N GLN A 496 -6.36 5.26 -2.81
CA GLN A 496 -6.75 6.42 -3.60
C GLN A 496 -7.75 5.97 -4.65
N THR A 497 -8.89 6.63 -4.68
CA THR A 497 -9.95 6.37 -5.66
C THR A 497 -10.07 7.57 -6.58
N LYS A 498 -10.17 7.32 -7.89
CA LYS A 498 -10.29 8.35 -8.92
C LYS A 498 -11.67 8.27 -9.56
N PHE A 499 -12.33 9.40 -9.70
CA PHE A 499 -13.63 9.53 -10.33
C PHE A 499 -13.53 10.53 -11.47
N GLY A 500 -13.86 10.10 -12.69
CA GLY A 500 -14.02 11.02 -13.80
C GLY A 500 -15.21 11.94 -13.53
N LEU A 501 -15.01 13.25 -13.70
CA LEU A 501 -16.07 14.24 -13.57
C LEU A 501 -16.78 14.49 -14.92
N SER A 502 -16.40 13.79 -15.99
CA SER A 502 -16.95 13.92 -17.34
C SER A 502 -18.48 13.74 -17.36
N ASP A 503 -19.01 12.71 -16.71
CA ASP A 503 -20.47 12.47 -16.60
C ASP A 503 -21.22 13.61 -15.87
N LEU A 504 -20.49 14.34 -15.02
CA LEU A 504 -20.97 15.41 -14.16
C LEU A 504 -20.79 16.79 -14.81
N ILE A 505 -19.84 16.95 -15.74
CA ILE A 505 -19.56 18.22 -16.43
C ILE A 505 -20.43 18.38 -17.69
N PHE A 506 -20.81 17.28 -18.34
CA PHE A 506 -21.47 17.30 -19.65
C PHE A 506 -22.92 16.83 -19.63
N SER A 507 -23.55 16.65 -18.46
CA SER A 507 -24.97 16.31 -18.43
C SER A 507 -25.81 17.52 -18.91
N PRO A 508 -26.82 17.32 -19.78
CA PRO A 508 -27.65 18.41 -20.31
C PRO A 508 -28.36 19.21 -19.20
N GLU A 509 -28.68 18.55 -18.08
CA GLU A 509 -29.41 19.10 -16.94
C GLU A 509 -28.56 20.05 -16.06
N LEU A 510 -27.24 20.00 -16.22
CA LEU A 510 -26.26 20.79 -15.47
C LEU A 510 -25.88 22.09 -16.16
N ILE A 511 -25.89 22.11 -17.50
CA ILE A 511 -25.59 23.29 -18.33
C ILE A 511 -26.48 24.48 -17.95
N ASP A 512 -27.74 24.24 -17.59
CA ASP A 512 -28.70 25.30 -17.26
C ASP A 512 -28.53 25.87 -15.84
N SER A 513 -27.80 25.19 -14.94
CA SER A 513 -27.76 25.56 -13.51
C SER A 513 -26.62 26.52 -13.16
N HIS A 514 -25.50 26.48 -13.89
CA HIS A 514 -24.25 27.22 -13.66
C HIS A 514 -23.69 27.20 -12.21
N ARG A 515 -24.28 26.39 -11.31
CA ARG A 515 -23.96 26.26 -9.89
C ARG A 515 -24.26 24.85 -9.40
N LEU A 516 -23.26 24.22 -8.79
CA LEU A 516 -23.35 22.82 -8.36
C LEU A 516 -22.49 22.59 -7.12
N THR A 517 -22.96 21.71 -6.24
CA THR A 517 -22.14 21.13 -5.16
C THR A 517 -22.02 19.62 -5.36
N VAL A 518 -20.80 19.11 -5.41
CA VAL A 518 -20.51 17.68 -5.35
C VAL A 518 -20.15 17.33 -3.91
N ALA A 519 -20.87 16.37 -3.34
CA ALA A 519 -20.71 15.94 -1.98
C ALA A 519 -20.45 14.43 -1.89
N LEU A 520 -19.58 14.04 -0.98
CA LEU A 520 -19.34 12.65 -0.60
C LEU A 520 -20.04 12.38 0.72
N THR A 521 -20.96 11.44 0.71
CA THR A 521 -21.58 10.91 1.92
C THR A 521 -20.92 9.58 2.27
N LEU A 522 -20.40 9.46 3.49
CA LEU A 522 -19.87 8.20 4.02
C LEU A 522 -20.95 7.50 4.84
N MET A 523 -21.12 6.19 4.62
CA MET A 523 -22.02 5.35 5.42
C MET A 523 -21.17 4.45 6.32
N SER A 524 -21.53 4.38 7.59
CA SER A 524 -20.92 3.45 8.53
C SER A 524 -21.31 2.00 8.20
N PRO A 525 -20.63 1.00 8.77
CA PRO A 525 -20.93 -0.41 8.51
C PRO A 525 -22.37 -0.85 8.86
N ASP A 526 -23.07 -0.10 9.71
CA ASP A 526 -24.48 -0.30 10.05
C ASP A 526 -25.45 0.48 9.15
N GLN A 527 -24.94 1.07 8.06
CA GLN A 527 -25.65 1.91 7.08
C GLN A 527 -26.20 3.23 7.62
N SER A 528 -25.82 3.64 8.83
CA SER A 528 -26.10 5.02 9.27
C SER A 528 -25.21 6.01 8.52
N ILE A 529 -25.72 7.23 8.30
CA ILE A 529 -24.93 8.29 7.66
C ILE A 529 -23.94 8.79 8.70
N THR A 530 -22.65 8.62 8.43
CA THR A 530 -21.59 9.14 9.29
C THR A 530 -21.54 10.66 9.14
N GLU A 531 -21.25 11.14 7.92
CA GLU A 531 -21.16 12.57 7.58
C GLU A 531 -21.33 12.80 6.08
N ASN A 532 -21.66 14.03 5.69
CA ASN A 532 -21.73 14.49 4.30
C ASN A 532 -20.73 15.62 4.03
N PHE A 533 -19.75 15.35 3.18
CA PHE A 533 -18.61 16.23 2.92
C PHE A 533 -18.79 16.96 1.58
N PRO A 534 -18.98 18.29 1.56
CA PRO A 534 -18.92 19.04 0.31
C PRO A 534 -17.47 19.07 -0.18
N ILE A 535 -17.20 18.37 -1.28
CA ILE A 535 -15.86 18.19 -1.83
C ILE A 535 -15.56 19.25 -2.90
N LEU A 536 -16.55 19.56 -3.74
CA LEU A 536 -16.39 20.50 -4.85
C LEU A 536 -17.62 21.40 -4.95
N ILE A 537 -17.40 22.70 -5.03
CA ILE A 537 -18.42 23.69 -5.38
C ILE A 537 -18.01 24.33 -6.70
N ILE A 538 -18.91 24.27 -7.67
CA ILE A 538 -18.79 24.96 -8.94
C ILE A 538 -19.78 26.12 -8.93
N SER A 539 -19.31 27.31 -9.27
CA SER A 539 -20.17 28.49 -9.38
C SER A 539 -19.55 29.49 -10.33
N GLU A 540 -20.35 30.33 -10.98
CA GLU A 540 -19.84 31.50 -11.69
C GLU A 540 -19.03 32.40 -10.76
N ARG A 541 -17.83 32.80 -11.21
CA ARG A 541 -17.00 33.74 -10.49
C ARG A 541 -17.55 35.15 -10.63
N LEU A 542 -18.31 35.58 -9.63
CA LEU A 542 -18.74 36.98 -9.51
C LEU A 542 -17.55 37.85 -9.10
N LYS A 543 -17.17 38.80 -9.96
CA LYS A 543 -16.19 39.81 -9.58
C LYS A 543 -16.90 40.89 -8.77
N ILE A 544 -16.68 40.88 -7.46
CA ILE A 544 -17.17 41.92 -6.57
C ILE A 544 -16.29 43.16 -6.74
N ILE A 545 -16.90 44.27 -7.13
CA ILE A 545 -16.27 45.58 -7.26
C ILE A 545 -16.95 46.54 -6.28
N GLN A 546 -16.19 47.49 -5.74
CA GLN A 546 -16.73 48.55 -4.88
C GLN A 546 -17.44 48.02 -3.62
N PHE A 547 -16.89 46.99 -2.97
CA PHE A 547 -17.38 46.56 -1.66
C PHE A 547 -17.22 47.68 -0.64
N ARG A 548 -18.32 48.08 -0.01
CA ARG A 548 -18.39 49.11 1.03
C ARG A 548 -19.13 48.55 2.22
N LYS A 549 -18.55 48.78 3.40
CA LYS A 549 -19.23 48.60 4.68
C LYS A 549 -19.49 49.98 5.26
N HIS A 550 -20.72 50.25 5.70
CA HIS A 550 -21.02 51.39 6.57
C HIS A 550 -21.92 50.94 7.71
N GLU A 551 -21.79 51.63 8.84
CA GLU A 551 -22.56 51.37 10.05
C GLU A 551 -23.52 52.54 10.27
N GLU A 552 -24.80 52.23 10.41
CA GLU A 552 -25.85 53.23 10.62
C GLU A 552 -26.90 52.66 11.58
N GLU A 553 -27.30 53.44 12.60
CA GLU A 553 -28.36 53.08 13.57
C GLU A 553 -28.26 51.67 14.20
N GLY A 554 -27.05 51.17 14.45
CA GLY A 554 -26.84 49.84 15.05
C GLY A 554 -26.88 48.68 14.05
N PHE A 555 -26.97 48.97 12.75
CA PHE A 555 -26.88 48.00 11.67
C PHE A 555 -25.55 48.13 10.92
N ILE A 556 -25.05 47.01 10.43
CA ILE A 556 -23.94 46.97 9.48
C ILE A 556 -24.53 46.78 8.09
N HIS A 557 -24.37 47.79 7.24
CA HIS A 557 -24.77 47.77 5.84
C HIS A 557 -23.59 47.35 4.96
N PHE A 558 -23.85 46.39 4.06
CA PHE A 558 -22.92 45.93 3.04
C PHE A 558 -23.45 46.34 1.67
N GLU A 559 -22.66 47.10 0.92
CA GLU A 559 -22.96 47.47 -0.47
C GLU A 559 -21.85 46.92 -1.36
N TRP A 560 -22.22 46.32 -2.49
CA TRP A 560 -21.25 45.92 -3.51
C TRP A 560 -21.87 45.99 -4.90
N ARG A 561 -21.00 46.01 -5.93
CA ARG A 561 -21.39 45.79 -7.31
C ARG A 561 -20.82 44.47 -7.80
N GLU A 562 -21.60 43.74 -8.55
CA GLU A 562 -21.17 42.50 -9.19
C GLU A 562 -20.88 42.77 -10.68
N SER A 563 -19.80 42.19 -11.18
CA SER A 563 -19.52 42.04 -12.60
C SER A 563 -19.35 40.55 -12.86
N GLY A 564 -20.27 39.97 -13.62
CA GLY A 564 -20.20 38.60 -14.15
C GLY A 564 -19.89 38.66 -15.63
#